data_AF-A0A6M2EVI2-F1
#
_entry.id   AF-A0A6M2EVI2-F1
#
_cell.length_a   1.000
_cell.length_b   1.000
_cell.length_c   1.000
_cell.angle_alpha   90.00
_cell.angle_beta   90.00
_cell.angle_gamma   90.00
#
_symmetry.space_group_name_H-M   'P 1'
#
loop_
_entity.id
_entity.type
_entity.pdbx_description
1 polymer ?
#
loop_
_entity_poly.entity_id
_entity_poly.type
_entity_poly.pdbx_seq_one_letter_code
_entity_poly.pdbx_strand_id
1 'polypeptide(L)'
;MSYQEASFVTIGQRLLANPLRVRFHYGHPDVFDRLFHITRGGISKASKTINLSEDVYAGFNSTLRRGCITYHEYLQVGKGRDVGLNQISKFEAKVANGNSEQTISRDIHRLGRCFDFFRMLSCYFTTTGFYFSNLISVIGIYVFLYGQLYLVLSGLQKAFLLEARVHNIQSLETALASQSFIQLGLLTGLPMVMEIGLEKGFLTAIKDFVLMQLQLAAVFFTFSLGTKIHYYGRTMLHGGAKYRPTGRKVVVFHASFTEIYRLYSRSHFVKGFELVLLLIVYDLFRRSYQSSMAYVLITYSIWFMSITWLFAPFLFNPAGFDWEKIVDDWKNLNKWIRQPGGIGIQQDKSWQSWWNDEQAHLCGSGLGARLFEILLSARFFMYQYGLVYHLDISQKSKNVLVYILSWFVILAVFLLVKAVNMGRQQFSTNFHLAFRLFKAFLFIAVLAIIIILSSVCDLSMKDLIVCCLAFLPTGWGLILIAQAARPKIEETGLWHFTRVLARAYDYGMSVVLFAPVAVLAWLPVISAFQTRFLFNEAFNRHLQIQPILAGKKTKQT
;
A
#
# COMPACT_ATOMS: atom_id res chain seq x y z
N MET A 1 -13.57 -9.51 9.47
CA MET A 1 -13.61 -9.99 8.07
C MET A 1 -15.00 -10.52 7.73
N SER A 2 -15.51 -11.54 8.42
CA SER A 2 -16.89 -12.05 8.27
C SER A 2 -17.97 -10.96 8.39
N TYR A 3 -17.89 -10.10 9.42
CA TYR A 3 -18.86 -9.00 9.60
C TYR A 3 -18.89 -8.01 8.42
N GLN A 4 -17.76 -7.76 7.76
CA GLN A 4 -17.72 -6.88 6.59
C GLN A 4 -18.44 -7.52 5.40
N GLU A 5 -18.26 -8.83 5.20
CA GLU A 5 -18.93 -9.56 4.12
C GLU A 5 -20.44 -9.66 4.37
N ALA A 6 -20.86 -9.93 5.61
CA ALA A 6 -22.27 -9.90 5.99
C ALA A 6 -22.89 -8.54 5.67
N SER A 7 -22.33 -7.46 6.23
CA SER A 7 -22.79 -6.07 6.00
C SER A 7 -22.89 -5.70 4.52
N PHE A 8 -21.90 -6.13 3.73
CA PHE A 8 -21.84 -5.88 2.28
C PHE A 8 -22.99 -6.54 1.51
N VAL A 9 -23.41 -7.73 1.92
CA VAL A 9 -24.48 -8.50 1.27
C VAL A 9 -25.86 -8.14 1.85
N THR A 10 -25.96 -7.73 3.11
CA THR A 10 -27.24 -7.49 3.80
C THR A 10 -27.62 -6.01 3.83
N ILE A 11 -27.34 -5.29 4.93
CA ILE A 11 -27.84 -3.95 5.20
C ILE A 11 -27.37 -2.93 4.16
N GLY A 12 -26.15 -3.10 3.63
CA GLY A 12 -25.64 -2.28 2.55
C GLY A 12 -26.52 -2.39 1.31
N GLN A 13 -26.92 -3.60 0.92
CA GLN A 13 -27.83 -3.81 -0.21
C GLN A 13 -29.25 -3.34 0.09
N ARG A 14 -29.76 -3.53 1.33
CA ARG A 14 -31.07 -3.02 1.74
C ARG A 14 -31.13 -1.50 1.54
N LEU A 15 -30.16 -0.77 2.09
CA LEU A 15 -30.11 0.69 2.02
C LEU A 15 -30.01 1.19 0.56
N LEU A 16 -29.15 0.56 -0.25
CA LEU A 16 -28.99 0.90 -1.67
C LEU A 16 -30.27 0.69 -2.48
N ALA A 17 -31.05 -0.36 -2.17
CA ALA A 17 -32.30 -0.65 -2.84
C ALA A 17 -33.43 0.29 -2.39
N ASN A 18 -33.61 0.43 -1.07
CA ASN A 18 -34.65 1.24 -0.45
C ASN A 18 -34.13 1.83 0.87
N PRO A 19 -34.10 3.17 1.06
CA PRO A 19 -34.75 4.21 0.25
C PRO A 19 -33.91 4.77 -0.90
N LEU A 20 -32.61 4.44 -1.00
CA LEU A 20 -31.71 5.22 -1.87
C LEU A 20 -31.94 4.98 -3.38
N ARG A 21 -32.52 3.84 -3.79
CA ARG A 21 -32.81 3.49 -5.20
C ARG A 21 -31.60 3.68 -6.15
N VAL A 22 -30.42 3.34 -5.65
CA VAL A 22 -29.12 3.37 -6.36
C VAL A 22 -28.39 2.03 -6.26
N ARG A 23 -29.13 0.94 -6.03
CA ARG A 23 -28.59 -0.42 -6.15
C ARG A 23 -28.38 -0.73 -7.63
N PHE A 24 -27.12 -0.82 -8.04
CA PHE A 24 -26.74 -1.13 -9.42
C PHE A 24 -26.24 -2.55 -9.65
N HIS A 25 -26.27 -3.42 -8.62
CA HIS A 25 -25.84 -4.84 -8.56
C HIS A 25 -24.57 -5.04 -7.74
N TYR A 26 -24.47 -6.18 -7.03
CA TYR A 26 -23.24 -6.92 -6.69
C TYR A 26 -23.58 -8.21 -5.90
N GLY A 27 -24.19 -9.24 -6.51
CA GLY A 27 -24.34 -10.53 -5.82
C GLY A 27 -24.88 -11.68 -6.66
N HIS A 28 -24.73 -12.91 -6.15
CA HIS A 28 -25.36 -14.10 -6.74
C HIS A 28 -26.40 -14.65 -5.75
N PRO A 29 -27.57 -15.13 -6.22
CA PRO A 29 -28.06 -15.07 -7.60
C PRO A 29 -28.91 -13.81 -7.84
N ASP A 30 -28.35 -12.81 -8.52
CA ASP A 30 -29.15 -11.75 -9.12
C ASP A 30 -29.93 -12.33 -10.33
N VAL A 31 -31.21 -11.99 -10.43
CA VAL A 31 -32.12 -12.49 -11.47
C VAL A 31 -32.45 -11.35 -12.43
N PHE A 32 -32.25 -11.59 -13.73
CA PHE A 32 -32.51 -10.62 -14.79
C PHE A 32 -33.80 -10.97 -15.53
N ASP A 33 -34.67 -9.97 -15.75
CA ASP A 33 -35.80 -10.10 -16.67
C ASP A 33 -35.27 -10.17 -18.11
N ARG A 34 -35.35 -11.37 -18.68
CA ARG A 34 -34.91 -11.68 -20.04
C ARG A 34 -35.60 -10.78 -21.08
N LEU A 35 -36.92 -10.60 -20.98
CA LEU A 35 -37.68 -9.81 -21.95
C LEU A 35 -37.28 -8.35 -21.87
N PHE A 36 -37.14 -7.80 -20.66
CA PHE A 36 -36.71 -6.42 -20.46
C PHE A 36 -35.32 -6.15 -21.08
N HIS A 37 -34.34 -7.02 -20.82
CA HIS A 37 -32.98 -6.80 -21.27
C HIS A 37 -32.76 -7.07 -22.76
N ILE A 38 -33.33 -8.13 -23.32
CA ILE A 38 -33.15 -8.46 -24.75
C ILE A 38 -33.78 -7.37 -25.63
N THR A 39 -34.99 -6.92 -25.29
CA THR A 39 -35.72 -5.93 -26.12
C THR A 39 -35.14 -4.52 -26.05
N ARG A 40 -34.26 -4.22 -25.09
CA ARG A 40 -33.74 -2.86 -24.84
C ARG A 40 -32.24 -2.71 -25.06
N GLY A 41 -31.59 -3.65 -25.75
CA GLY A 41 -30.17 -3.57 -26.11
C GLY A 41 -29.23 -4.30 -25.16
N GLY A 42 -29.65 -5.45 -24.62
CA GLY A 42 -28.81 -6.40 -23.90
C GLY A 42 -28.64 -6.12 -22.41
N ILE A 43 -27.92 -7.02 -21.73
CA ILE A 43 -27.70 -6.98 -20.27
C ILE A 43 -26.59 -5.98 -19.93
N SER A 44 -25.37 -6.24 -20.39
CA SER A 44 -24.20 -5.41 -20.11
C SER A 44 -23.22 -5.40 -21.28
N LYS A 45 -22.24 -4.49 -21.22
CA LYS A 45 -21.17 -4.38 -22.20
C LYS A 45 -20.14 -5.47 -21.90
N ALA A 46 -20.10 -6.52 -22.72
CA ALA A 46 -19.13 -7.60 -22.58
C ALA A 46 -17.74 -7.12 -23.02
N SER A 47 -16.82 -6.93 -22.07
CA SER A 47 -15.40 -6.82 -22.38
C SER A 47 -14.56 -7.38 -21.24
N LYS A 48 -13.52 -8.15 -21.61
CA LYS A 48 -12.63 -8.82 -20.66
C LYS A 48 -11.68 -7.86 -19.94
N THR A 49 -11.50 -6.65 -20.48
CA THR A 49 -10.51 -5.67 -20.04
C THR A 49 -11.10 -4.30 -19.73
N ILE A 50 -12.27 -3.98 -20.28
CA ILE A 50 -12.98 -2.71 -20.09
C ILE A 50 -14.33 -3.08 -19.50
N ASN A 51 -14.71 -2.50 -18.35
CA ASN A 51 -15.90 -2.86 -17.58
C ASN A 51 -15.72 -4.15 -16.75
N LEU A 52 -14.68 -4.18 -15.91
CA LEU A 52 -14.39 -5.28 -14.97
C LEU A 52 -15.60 -5.64 -14.09
N SER A 53 -16.46 -4.66 -13.81
CA SER A 53 -17.71 -4.78 -13.06
C SER A 53 -18.93 -4.78 -13.99
N GLU A 54 -18.95 -5.70 -14.96
CA GLU A 54 -20.03 -5.85 -15.95
C GLU A 54 -21.42 -5.91 -15.32
N ASP A 55 -21.50 -6.44 -14.11
CA ASP A 55 -22.71 -6.61 -13.35
C ASP A 55 -23.30 -5.27 -12.88
N VAL A 56 -22.44 -4.33 -12.46
CA VAL A 56 -22.85 -2.94 -12.18
C VAL A 56 -23.32 -2.21 -13.43
N TYR A 57 -22.61 -2.39 -14.54
CA TYR A 57 -23.01 -1.79 -15.81
C TYR A 57 -24.37 -2.31 -16.28
N ALA A 58 -24.74 -3.55 -15.93
CA ALA A 58 -26.07 -4.06 -16.15
C ALA A 58 -27.11 -3.25 -15.36
N GLY A 59 -26.86 -2.96 -14.08
CA GLY A 59 -27.77 -2.15 -13.29
C GLY A 59 -27.85 -0.68 -13.75
N PHE A 60 -26.73 -0.10 -14.20
CA PHE A 60 -26.73 1.22 -14.85
C PHE A 60 -27.65 1.24 -16.07
N ASN A 61 -27.53 0.25 -16.96
CA ASN A 61 -28.38 0.12 -18.13
C ASN A 61 -29.85 -0.06 -17.74
N SER A 62 -30.14 -0.90 -16.74
CA SER A 62 -31.51 -1.07 -16.24
C SER A 62 -32.11 0.24 -15.76
N THR A 63 -31.38 0.99 -14.92
CA THR A 63 -31.87 2.26 -14.38
C THR A 63 -32.02 3.32 -15.47
N LEU A 64 -31.08 3.43 -16.41
CA LEU A 64 -31.17 4.34 -17.55
C LEU A 64 -32.37 4.03 -18.47
N ARG A 65 -32.78 2.76 -18.53
CA ARG A 65 -33.96 2.29 -19.29
C ARG A 65 -35.25 2.31 -18.46
N ARG A 66 -35.24 3.00 -17.31
CA ARG A 66 -36.37 3.10 -16.36
C ARG A 66 -36.81 1.77 -15.73
N GLY A 67 -35.92 0.78 -15.71
CA GLY A 67 -36.11 -0.45 -14.94
C GLY A 67 -35.93 -0.21 -13.44
N CYS A 68 -36.55 -1.07 -12.62
CA CYS A 68 -36.41 -1.08 -11.17
C CYS A 68 -35.52 -2.25 -10.73
N ILE A 69 -34.64 -2.02 -9.76
CA ILE A 69 -33.78 -3.05 -9.18
C ILE A 69 -34.20 -3.22 -7.72
N THR A 70 -34.85 -4.33 -7.42
CA THR A 70 -35.23 -4.69 -6.05
C THR A 70 -34.11 -5.48 -5.37
N TYR A 71 -34.15 -5.53 -4.04
CA TYR A 71 -33.28 -6.40 -3.26
C TYR A 71 -34.16 -7.28 -2.37
N HIS A 72 -33.97 -8.59 -2.50
CA HIS A 72 -34.61 -9.59 -1.66
C HIS A 72 -33.52 -10.34 -0.92
N GLU A 73 -33.53 -10.21 0.41
CA GLU A 73 -32.50 -10.79 1.24
C GLU A 73 -32.71 -12.29 1.38
N TYR A 74 -31.65 -13.05 1.09
CA TYR A 74 -31.70 -14.51 1.14
C TYR A 74 -30.44 -15.08 1.81
N LEU A 75 -30.35 -14.92 3.13
CA LEU A 75 -29.18 -15.26 3.94
C LEU A 75 -28.81 -16.76 3.86
N GLN A 76 -29.80 -17.63 3.71
CA GLN A 76 -29.63 -19.10 3.73
C GLN A 76 -28.87 -19.66 2.52
N VAL A 77 -28.80 -18.92 1.40
CA VAL A 77 -28.09 -19.34 0.17
C VAL A 77 -26.92 -18.39 -0.13
N GLY A 78 -26.46 -17.67 0.90
CA GLY A 78 -25.26 -16.85 0.81
C GLY A 78 -24.06 -17.67 0.36
N LYS A 79 -23.23 -17.11 -0.54
CA LYS A 79 -21.93 -17.70 -0.86
C LYS A 79 -21.05 -17.64 0.37
N GLY A 80 -21.07 -18.69 1.19
CA GLY A 80 -20.13 -18.85 2.30
C GLY A 80 -18.71 -18.81 1.75
N ARG A 81 -17.97 -17.75 2.08
CA ARG A 81 -16.59 -17.60 1.65
C ARG A 81 -15.72 -17.49 2.89
N ASP A 82 -14.86 -18.48 3.09
CA ASP A 82 -13.74 -18.29 4.01
C ASP A 82 -12.84 -17.23 3.38
N VAL A 83 -12.74 -16.08 4.04
CA VAL A 83 -12.03 -14.90 3.54
C VAL A 83 -10.84 -14.53 4.42
N GLY A 84 -9.64 -14.83 3.94
CA GLY A 84 -8.38 -14.35 4.52
C GLY A 84 -8.03 -12.97 3.96
N LEU A 85 -7.10 -12.27 4.60
CA LEU A 85 -6.69 -10.92 4.19
C LEU A 85 -6.34 -10.84 2.69
N ASN A 86 -5.59 -11.81 2.17
CA ASN A 86 -5.18 -11.86 0.76
C ASN A 86 -6.36 -12.01 -0.20
N GLN A 87 -7.40 -12.76 0.16
CA GLN A 87 -8.58 -12.92 -0.70
C GLN A 87 -9.46 -11.67 -0.66
N ILE A 88 -9.63 -11.07 0.53
CA ILE A 88 -10.38 -9.81 0.70
C ILE A 88 -9.69 -8.70 -0.06
N SER A 89 -8.38 -8.51 0.13
CA SER A 89 -7.66 -7.45 -0.57
C SER A 89 -7.72 -7.64 -2.10
N LYS A 90 -7.64 -8.88 -2.62
CA LYS A 90 -7.86 -9.14 -4.06
C LYS A 90 -9.29 -8.80 -4.51
N PHE A 91 -10.29 -9.04 -3.67
CA PHE A 91 -11.68 -8.67 -3.94
C PHE A 91 -11.85 -7.15 -3.93
N GLU A 92 -11.36 -6.46 -2.90
CA GLU A 92 -11.43 -5.00 -2.79
C GLU A 92 -10.64 -4.31 -3.92
N ALA A 93 -9.51 -4.87 -4.34
CA ALA A 93 -8.79 -4.42 -5.52
C ALA A 93 -9.64 -4.53 -6.79
N LYS A 94 -10.39 -5.63 -6.97
CA LYS A 94 -11.32 -5.79 -8.09
C LYS A 94 -12.40 -4.70 -8.06
N VAL A 95 -13.04 -4.51 -6.91
CA VAL A 95 -14.13 -3.53 -6.74
C VAL A 95 -13.61 -2.10 -6.94
N ALA A 96 -12.43 -1.77 -6.42
CA ALA A 96 -11.79 -0.46 -6.58
C ALA A 96 -11.41 -0.17 -8.05
N ASN A 97 -10.86 -1.14 -8.77
CA ASN A 97 -10.59 -1.02 -10.21
C ASN A 97 -11.88 -0.78 -10.99
N GLY A 98 -12.93 -1.57 -10.71
CA GLY A 98 -14.23 -1.41 -11.37
C GLY A 98 -14.87 -0.05 -11.11
N ASN A 99 -14.80 0.46 -9.88
CA ASN A 99 -15.30 1.81 -9.56
C ASN A 99 -14.49 2.91 -10.25
N SER A 100 -13.19 2.73 -10.42
CA SER A 100 -12.37 3.69 -11.19
C SER A 100 -12.79 3.76 -12.65
N GLU A 101 -13.04 2.60 -13.28
CA GLU A 101 -13.61 2.56 -14.64
C GLU A 101 -14.99 3.20 -14.71
N GLN A 102 -15.83 3.02 -13.69
CA GLN A 102 -17.14 3.65 -13.61
C GLN A 102 -17.03 5.18 -13.54
N THR A 103 -16.07 5.73 -12.79
CA THR A 103 -15.83 7.18 -12.68
C THR A 103 -15.53 7.82 -14.04
N ILE A 104 -14.77 7.13 -14.90
CA ILE A 104 -14.44 7.60 -16.26
C ILE A 104 -15.47 7.18 -17.32
N SER A 105 -16.53 6.46 -16.93
CA SER A 105 -17.50 5.91 -17.87
C SER A 105 -18.51 6.97 -18.33
N ARG A 106 -19.02 6.79 -19.56
CA ARG A 106 -20.16 7.60 -20.04
C ARG A 106 -21.46 7.30 -19.29
N ASP A 107 -21.56 6.12 -18.68
CA ASP A 107 -22.81 5.67 -18.06
C ASP A 107 -23.06 6.42 -16.75
N ILE A 108 -22.03 6.70 -15.95
CA ILE A 108 -22.17 7.53 -14.75
C ILE A 108 -22.58 8.97 -15.10
N HIS A 109 -22.05 9.52 -16.20
CA HIS A 109 -22.44 10.84 -16.70
C HIS A 109 -23.93 10.88 -17.11
N ARG A 110 -24.41 9.82 -17.77
CA ARG A 110 -25.83 9.70 -18.15
C ARG A 110 -26.72 9.54 -16.93
N LEU A 111 -26.33 8.72 -15.96
CA LEU A 111 -27.07 8.53 -14.71
C LEU A 111 -27.15 9.85 -13.94
N GLY A 112 -26.06 10.60 -13.85
CA GLY A 112 -26.03 11.92 -13.20
C GLY A 112 -27.01 12.92 -13.83
N ARG A 113 -27.27 12.84 -15.14
CA ARG A 113 -28.29 13.68 -15.81
C ARG A 113 -29.73 13.21 -15.57
N CYS A 114 -29.93 11.95 -15.20
CA CYS A 114 -31.26 11.37 -14.98
C CYS A 114 -31.67 11.33 -13.50
N PHE A 115 -30.72 11.47 -12.57
CA PHE A 115 -31.00 11.47 -11.14
C PHE A 115 -31.44 12.84 -10.64
N ASP A 116 -32.37 12.80 -9.69
CA ASP A 116 -32.67 13.94 -8.83
C ASP A 116 -31.53 14.14 -7.82
N PHE A 117 -31.54 15.27 -7.12
CA PHE A 117 -30.47 15.65 -6.19
C PHE A 117 -30.16 14.57 -5.16
N PHE A 118 -31.19 13.96 -4.55
CA PHE A 118 -31.01 12.95 -3.51
C PHE A 118 -30.44 11.63 -4.04
N ARG A 119 -30.90 11.13 -5.20
CA ARG A 119 -30.31 9.91 -5.79
C ARG A 119 -28.93 10.19 -6.34
N MET A 120 -28.65 11.39 -6.85
CA MET A 120 -27.31 11.78 -7.26
C MET A 120 -26.34 11.79 -6.06
N LEU A 121 -26.76 12.39 -4.94
CA LEU A 121 -25.97 12.39 -3.70
C LEU A 121 -25.75 10.97 -3.18
N SER A 122 -26.80 10.15 -3.19
CA SER A 122 -26.73 8.73 -2.80
C SER A 122 -25.78 7.95 -3.69
N CYS A 123 -25.86 8.15 -5.01
CA CYS A 123 -24.95 7.53 -5.98
C CYS A 123 -23.50 7.95 -5.70
N TYR A 124 -23.26 9.24 -5.46
CA TYR A 124 -21.92 9.76 -5.14
C TYR A 124 -21.36 9.07 -3.87
N PHE A 125 -22.09 9.08 -2.76
CA PHE A 125 -21.59 8.52 -1.50
C PHE A 125 -21.42 7.00 -1.49
N THR A 126 -22.13 6.27 -2.36
CA THR A 126 -22.13 4.80 -2.34
C THR A 126 -21.29 4.17 -3.45
N THR A 127 -21.01 4.90 -4.52
CA THR A 127 -20.25 4.41 -5.67
C THR A 127 -18.94 5.20 -5.84
N THR A 128 -18.83 6.03 -6.87
CA THR A 128 -17.60 6.70 -7.30
C THR A 128 -17.06 7.69 -6.26
N GLY A 129 -17.94 8.46 -5.61
CA GLY A 129 -17.56 9.46 -4.62
C GLY A 129 -16.93 8.86 -3.36
N PHE A 130 -17.35 7.66 -2.93
CA PHE A 130 -16.72 6.95 -1.81
C PHE A 130 -15.23 6.70 -2.07
N TYR A 131 -14.90 6.11 -3.23
CA TYR A 131 -13.52 5.81 -3.59
C TYR A 131 -12.71 7.08 -3.89
N PHE A 132 -13.33 8.08 -4.52
CA PHE A 132 -12.71 9.37 -4.76
C PHE A 132 -12.35 10.09 -3.45
N SER A 133 -13.29 10.16 -2.51
CA SER A 133 -13.08 10.81 -1.20
C SER A 133 -11.95 10.12 -0.43
N ASN A 134 -11.95 8.79 -0.38
CA ASN A 134 -10.86 8.01 0.22
C ASN A 134 -9.50 8.29 -0.43
N LEU A 135 -9.45 8.41 -1.77
CA LEU A 135 -8.22 8.75 -2.48
C LEU A 135 -7.72 10.14 -2.08
N ILE A 136 -8.61 11.15 -2.06
CA ILE A 136 -8.27 12.51 -1.66
C ILE A 136 -7.81 12.56 -0.20
N SER A 137 -8.45 11.81 0.71
CA SER A 137 -8.02 11.75 2.11
C SER A 137 -6.58 11.26 2.25
N VAL A 138 -6.19 10.19 1.53
CA VAL A 138 -4.81 9.68 1.60
C VAL A 138 -3.82 10.64 0.93
N ILE A 139 -4.19 11.24 -0.22
CA ILE A 139 -3.37 12.29 -0.85
C ILE A 139 -3.17 13.47 0.12
N GLY A 140 -4.22 13.86 0.85
CA GLY A 140 -4.16 14.88 1.89
C GLY A 140 -3.14 14.57 2.98
N ILE A 141 -3.00 13.30 3.38
CA ILE A 141 -1.96 12.88 4.34
C ILE A 141 -0.55 13.09 3.76
N TYR A 142 -0.33 12.74 2.48
CA TYR A 142 0.95 12.98 1.81
C TYR A 142 1.26 14.47 1.70
N VAL A 143 0.29 15.27 1.22
CA VAL A 143 0.45 16.73 1.09
C VAL A 143 0.72 17.36 2.46
N PHE A 144 -0.01 16.93 3.49
CA PHE A 144 0.19 17.40 4.86
C PHE A 144 1.62 17.07 5.35
N LEU A 145 2.06 15.81 5.24
CA LEU A 145 3.36 15.41 5.77
C LEU A 145 4.53 16.03 5.00
N TYR A 146 4.47 16.08 3.67
CA TYR A 146 5.46 16.80 2.87
C TYR A 146 5.43 18.31 3.14
N GLY A 147 4.25 18.90 3.28
CA GLY A 147 4.10 20.31 3.65
C GLY A 147 4.74 20.63 5.00
N GLN A 148 4.45 19.83 6.03
CA GLN A 148 5.07 19.95 7.35
C GLN A 148 6.59 19.81 7.27
N LEU A 149 7.09 18.82 6.52
CA LEU A 149 8.51 18.64 6.32
C LEU A 149 9.16 19.86 5.66
N TYR A 150 8.58 20.43 4.61
CA TYR A 150 9.13 21.61 3.96
C TYR A 150 9.07 22.86 4.84
N LEU A 151 8.06 22.99 5.70
CA LEU A 151 8.00 24.06 6.71
C LEU A 151 9.09 23.92 7.78
N VAL A 152 9.42 22.69 8.18
CA VAL A 152 10.55 22.41 9.08
C VAL A 152 11.88 22.73 8.40
N LEU A 153 12.09 22.20 7.20
CA LEU A 153 13.35 22.34 6.47
C LEU A 153 13.62 23.79 6.03
N SER A 154 12.59 24.58 5.77
CA SER A 154 12.76 26.02 5.50
C SER A 154 13.04 26.85 6.76
N GLY A 155 12.84 26.30 7.96
CA GLY A 155 12.91 27.03 9.22
C GLY A 155 11.68 27.92 9.49
N LEU A 156 10.71 27.96 8.57
CA LEU A 156 9.51 28.79 8.70
C LEU A 156 8.63 28.35 9.87
N GLN A 157 8.55 27.04 10.13
CA GLN A 157 7.79 26.54 11.29
C GLN A 157 8.36 27.05 12.62
N LYS A 158 9.69 27.20 12.72
CA LYS A 158 10.33 27.76 13.91
C LYS A 158 9.96 29.23 14.08
N ALA A 159 9.93 30.01 13.00
CA ALA A 159 9.51 31.40 13.02
C ALA A 159 8.05 31.54 13.48
N PHE A 160 7.13 30.76 12.89
CA PHE A 160 5.72 30.79 13.28
C PHE A 160 5.47 30.36 14.72
N LEU A 161 6.17 29.36 15.24
CA LEU A 161 6.00 28.93 16.63
C LEU A 161 6.55 29.97 17.62
N LEU A 162 7.62 30.66 17.28
CA LEU A 162 8.14 31.77 18.10
C LEU A 162 7.12 32.91 18.14
N GLU A 163 6.58 33.30 16.98
CA GLU A 163 5.57 34.36 16.88
C GLU A 163 4.24 33.97 17.55
N ALA A 164 3.75 32.75 17.34
CA ALA A 164 2.53 32.25 17.99
C ALA A 164 2.65 32.16 19.51
N ARG A 165 3.85 31.86 20.04
CA ARG A 165 4.12 31.88 21.49
C ARG A 165 4.12 33.31 22.03
N VAL A 166 4.60 34.28 21.24
CA VAL A 166 4.52 35.71 21.57
C VAL A 166 3.07 36.20 21.56
N HIS A 167 2.25 35.73 20.61
CA HIS A 167 0.84 36.14 20.47
C HIS A 167 -0.18 35.22 21.19
N ASN A 168 0.27 34.19 21.91
CA ASN A 168 -0.54 33.27 22.70
C ASN A 168 -1.76 32.67 21.97
N ILE A 169 -1.60 32.30 20.70
CA ILE A 169 -2.69 31.84 19.83
C ILE A 169 -2.98 30.34 20.10
N GLN A 170 -3.87 30.05 21.06
CA GLN A 170 -4.34 28.69 21.37
C GLN A 170 -5.10 28.00 20.22
N SER A 171 -5.64 28.77 19.27
CA SER A 171 -6.47 28.24 18.17
C SER A 171 -5.67 27.42 17.15
N LEU A 172 -4.38 27.70 16.97
CA LEU A 172 -3.53 26.97 16.03
C LEU A 172 -3.20 25.56 16.54
N GLU A 173 -2.92 25.43 17.85
CA GLU A 173 -2.59 24.16 18.47
C GLU A 173 -3.81 23.23 18.55
N THR A 174 -4.98 23.79 18.85
CA THR A 174 -6.26 23.05 18.88
C THR A 174 -6.73 22.62 17.48
N ALA A 175 -6.55 23.45 16.45
CA ALA A 175 -6.84 23.07 15.07
C ALA A 175 -5.97 21.88 14.61
N LEU A 176 -4.67 21.90 14.91
CA LEU A 176 -3.73 20.81 14.56
C LEU A 176 -4.03 19.51 15.34
N ALA A 177 -4.48 19.60 16.59
CA ALA A 177 -4.82 18.42 17.41
C ALA A 177 -6.18 17.78 17.01
N SER A 178 -7.17 18.59 16.60
CA SER A 178 -8.50 18.08 16.20
C SER A 178 -8.46 17.20 14.94
N GLN A 179 -7.53 17.48 14.04
CA GLN A 179 -7.37 16.77 12.77
C GLN A 179 -6.94 15.30 12.93
N SER A 180 -6.13 14.99 13.95
CA SER A 180 -5.60 13.63 14.14
C SER A 180 -6.60 12.67 14.79
N PHE A 181 -7.52 13.19 15.61
CA PHE A 181 -8.54 12.38 16.30
C PHE A 181 -9.64 11.88 15.35
N ILE A 182 -10.04 12.72 14.38
CA ILE A 182 -11.11 12.42 13.41
C ILE A 182 -10.64 11.44 12.31
N GLN A 183 -9.33 11.26 12.14
CA GLN A 183 -8.75 10.42 11.09
C GLN A 183 -8.51 8.95 11.47
N LEU A 184 -8.93 8.52 12.66
CA LEU A 184 -8.81 7.11 13.05
C LEU A 184 -9.88 6.26 12.34
N GLY A 185 -9.49 5.04 11.94
CA GLY A 185 -10.39 4.02 11.40
C GLY A 185 -11.59 3.67 12.30
N LEU A 186 -11.68 4.22 13.51
CA LEU A 186 -12.85 4.22 14.39
C LEU A 186 -14.12 4.69 13.68
N LEU A 187 -14.05 5.75 12.85
CA LEU A 187 -15.22 6.25 12.11
C LEU A 187 -15.62 5.33 10.95
N THR A 188 -14.68 4.58 10.37
CA THR A 188 -14.98 3.64 9.27
C THR A 188 -15.74 2.40 9.75
N GLY A 189 -15.65 2.05 11.04
CA GLY A 189 -16.41 0.96 11.65
C GLY A 189 -17.80 1.38 12.14
N LEU A 190 -18.11 2.68 12.17
CA LEU A 190 -19.36 3.20 12.71
C LEU A 190 -20.61 2.64 12.00
N PRO A 191 -20.65 2.51 10.65
CA PRO A 191 -21.79 1.87 9.98
C PRO A 191 -22.05 0.43 10.47
N MET A 192 -20.98 -0.33 10.77
CA MET A 192 -21.09 -1.69 11.28
C MET A 192 -21.57 -1.72 12.74
N VAL A 193 -21.11 -0.78 13.57
CA VAL A 193 -21.62 -0.65 14.95
C VAL A 193 -23.11 -0.31 14.94
N MET A 194 -23.53 0.58 14.02
CA MET A 194 -24.94 0.92 13.84
C MET A 194 -25.76 -0.29 13.36
N GLU A 195 -25.24 -1.09 12.44
CA GLU A 195 -25.89 -2.33 11.98
C GLU A 195 -26.10 -3.32 13.13
N ILE A 196 -25.04 -3.63 13.89
CA ILE A 196 -25.14 -4.55 15.03
C ILE A 196 -26.08 -3.96 16.10
N GLY A 197 -26.05 -2.64 16.29
CA GLY A 197 -26.92 -1.94 17.24
C GLY A 197 -28.40 -2.07 16.89
N LEU A 198 -28.74 -1.93 15.60
CA LEU A 198 -30.12 -2.04 15.10
C LEU A 198 -30.61 -3.49 15.06
N GLU A 199 -29.76 -4.46 14.73
CA GLU A 199 -30.18 -5.86 14.57
C GLU A 199 -30.10 -6.68 15.87
N LYS A 200 -29.13 -6.41 16.75
CA LYS A 200 -28.83 -7.22 17.94
C LYS A 200 -28.81 -6.42 19.25
N GLY A 201 -29.13 -5.13 19.18
CA GLY A 201 -29.15 -4.21 20.32
C GLY A 201 -27.82 -3.51 20.59
N PHE A 202 -27.89 -2.29 21.15
CA PHE A 202 -26.73 -1.43 21.38
C PHE A 202 -25.69 -1.99 22.35
N LEU A 203 -26.11 -2.72 23.40
CA LEU A 203 -25.17 -3.33 24.35
C LEU A 203 -24.29 -4.38 23.65
N THR A 204 -24.92 -5.22 22.82
CA THR A 204 -24.23 -6.22 21.99
C THR A 204 -23.29 -5.53 21.02
N ALA A 205 -23.73 -4.44 20.38
CA ALA A 205 -22.89 -3.67 19.46
C ALA A 205 -21.64 -3.07 20.13
N ILE A 206 -21.75 -2.54 21.35
CA ILE A 206 -20.59 -2.03 22.09
C ILE A 206 -19.64 -3.17 22.45
N LYS A 207 -20.16 -4.29 22.95
CA LYS A 207 -19.35 -5.48 23.28
C LYS A 207 -18.62 -6.00 22.04
N ASP A 208 -19.33 -6.17 20.93
CA ASP A 208 -18.76 -6.65 19.68
C ASP A 208 -17.75 -5.66 19.10
N PHE A 209 -18.01 -4.35 19.22
CA PHE A 209 -17.06 -3.31 18.82
C PHE A 209 -15.75 -3.40 19.61
N VAL A 210 -15.80 -3.51 20.94
CA VAL A 210 -14.61 -3.68 21.78
C VAL A 210 -13.85 -4.96 21.39
N LEU A 211 -14.57 -6.07 21.24
CA LEU A 211 -13.97 -7.33 20.80
C LEU A 211 -13.32 -7.22 19.42
N MET A 212 -13.94 -6.50 18.48
CA MET A 212 -13.39 -6.23 17.16
C MET A 212 -12.11 -5.38 17.22
N GLN A 213 -12.04 -4.37 18.09
CA GLN A 213 -10.82 -3.58 18.25
C GLN A 213 -9.67 -4.40 18.86
N LEU A 214 -9.98 -5.25 19.86
CA LEU A 214 -9.02 -6.23 20.40
C LEU A 214 -8.56 -7.23 19.33
N GLN A 215 -9.43 -7.49 18.35
CA GLN A 215 -9.16 -8.27 17.15
C GLN A 215 -8.50 -7.46 16.00
N LEU A 216 -7.87 -6.33 16.32
CA LEU A 216 -7.11 -5.52 15.35
C LEU A 216 -7.96 -5.02 14.15
N ALA A 217 -9.27 -4.79 14.34
CA ALA A 217 -10.14 -4.28 13.28
C ALA A 217 -9.64 -2.96 12.70
N ALA A 218 -9.12 -2.04 13.53
CA ALA A 218 -8.51 -0.80 13.06
C ALA A 218 -7.33 -1.04 12.09
N VAL A 219 -6.48 -2.04 12.37
CA VAL A 219 -5.35 -2.43 11.50
C VAL A 219 -5.89 -2.98 10.19
N PHE A 220 -6.90 -3.85 10.25
CA PHE A 220 -7.53 -4.42 9.06
C PHE A 220 -8.16 -3.35 8.15
N PHE A 221 -8.98 -2.44 8.69
CA PHE A 221 -9.66 -1.41 7.89
C PHE A 221 -8.68 -0.38 7.33
N THR A 222 -7.64 -0.01 8.09
CA THR A 222 -6.60 0.92 7.62
C THR A 222 -5.77 0.28 6.49
N PHE A 223 -5.52 -1.03 6.55
CA PHE A 223 -4.90 -1.78 5.46
C PHE A 223 -5.82 -1.87 4.23
N SER A 224 -7.10 -2.20 4.44
CA SER A 224 -8.12 -2.23 3.38
C SER A 224 -8.22 -0.89 2.62
N LEU A 225 -8.15 0.23 3.33
CA LEU A 225 -8.13 1.56 2.73
C LEU A 225 -6.97 1.73 1.75
N GLY A 226 -5.77 1.27 2.12
CA GLY A 226 -4.58 1.28 1.25
C GLY A 226 -4.76 0.48 -0.04
N THR A 227 -5.46 -0.66 0.03
CA THR A 227 -5.83 -1.46 -1.15
C THR A 227 -6.77 -0.66 -2.05
N LYS A 228 -7.87 -0.14 -1.51
CA LYS A 228 -8.90 0.58 -2.28
C LYS A 228 -8.29 1.78 -3.01
N ILE A 229 -7.52 2.62 -2.31
CA ILE A 229 -6.96 3.84 -2.89
C ILE A 229 -5.88 3.57 -3.94
N HIS A 230 -5.04 2.54 -3.76
CA HIS A 230 -4.00 2.22 -4.73
C HIS A 230 -4.61 1.77 -6.07
N TYR A 231 -5.52 0.80 -6.04
CA TYR A 231 -6.10 0.24 -7.26
C TYR A 231 -7.07 1.22 -7.94
N TYR A 232 -7.83 1.99 -7.15
CA TYR A 232 -8.68 3.06 -7.68
C TYR A 232 -7.86 4.16 -8.37
N GLY A 233 -6.83 4.70 -7.71
CA GLY A 233 -6.00 5.77 -8.27
C GLY A 233 -5.18 5.33 -9.48
N ARG A 234 -4.61 4.12 -9.44
CA ARG A 234 -3.82 3.56 -10.57
C ARG A 234 -4.67 3.41 -11.83
N THR A 235 -5.87 2.83 -11.69
CA THR A 235 -6.78 2.63 -12.83
C THR A 235 -7.30 3.98 -13.34
N MET A 236 -7.45 4.97 -12.47
CA MET A 236 -7.91 6.31 -12.86
C MET A 236 -6.85 7.04 -13.70
N LEU A 237 -5.57 6.91 -13.35
CA LEU A 237 -4.47 7.56 -14.06
C LEU A 237 -4.06 6.82 -15.34
N HIS A 238 -3.95 5.49 -15.30
CA HIS A 238 -3.37 4.71 -16.40
C HIS A 238 -4.39 3.87 -17.17
N GLY A 239 -5.60 3.66 -16.64
CA GLY A 239 -6.53 2.66 -17.15
C GLY A 239 -6.03 1.22 -16.94
N GLY A 240 -6.70 0.27 -17.61
CA GLY A 240 -6.25 -1.13 -17.65
C GLY A 240 -6.53 -1.90 -16.37
N ALA A 241 -7.81 -1.99 -15.96
CA ALA A 241 -8.21 -2.81 -14.84
C ALA A 241 -7.88 -4.29 -15.10
N LYS A 242 -6.92 -4.83 -14.33
CA LYS A 242 -6.55 -6.24 -14.43
C LYS A 242 -7.37 -7.07 -13.44
N TYR A 243 -8.17 -8.01 -13.93
CA TYR A 243 -8.81 -9.00 -13.08
C TYR A 243 -7.74 -9.84 -12.37
N ARG A 244 -7.76 -9.82 -11.03
CA ARG A 244 -6.95 -10.71 -10.20
C ARG A 244 -7.90 -11.77 -9.62
N PRO A 245 -7.77 -13.05 -9.98
CA PRO A 245 -8.67 -14.08 -9.49
C PRO A 245 -8.58 -14.14 -7.97
N THR A 246 -9.73 -13.94 -7.31
CA THR A 246 -9.88 -14.18 -5.89
C THR A 246 -9.93 -15.70 -5.72
N GLY A 247 -8.84 -16.29 -5.23
CA GLY A 247 -8.78 -17.74 -5.02
C GLY A 247 -9.92 -18.25 -4.14
N ARG A 248 -10.16 -19.57 -4.19
CA ARG A 248 -11.08 -20.30 -3.30
C ARG A 248 -10.34 -21.25 -2.35
N LYS A 249 -9.06 -20.99 -2.10
CA LYS A 249 -8.27 -21.79 -1.16
C LYS A 249 -8.74 -21.49 0.26
N VAL A 250 -8.88 -22.52 1.07
CA VAL A 250 -9.20 -22.41 2.50
C VAL A 250 -8.18 -21.50 3.19
N VAL A 251 -8.66 -20.59 4.04
CA VAL A 251 -7.89 -19.49 4.64
C VAL A 251 -6.83 -19.95 5.62
N VAL A 252 -6.87 -21.21 6.03
CA VAL A 252 -6.03 -21.76 7.10
C VAL A 252 -4.56 -21.91 6.69
N PHE A 253 -4.21 -21.75 5.40
CA PHE A 253 -2.84 -21.95 4.93
C PHE A 253 -1.99 -20.68 4.95
N HIS A 254 -0.76 -20.85 5.42
CA HIS A 254 0.30 -19.85 5.36
C HIS A 254 0.59 -19.41 3.92
N ALA A 255 0.60 -18.10 3.69
CA ALA A 255 1.09 -17.49 2.46
C ALA A 255 2.57 -17.14 2.61
N SER A 256 3.41 -17.60 1.67
CA SER A 256 4.85 -17.31 1.70
C SER A 256 5.13 -15.80 1.65
N PHE A 257 6.23 -15.37 2.25
CA PHE A 257 6.70 -13.98 2.19
C PHE A 257 6.78 -13.44 0.75
N THR A 258 7.22 -14.26 -0.21
CA THR A 258 7.29 -13.86 -1.63
C THR A 258 5.92 -13.60 -2.25
N GLU A 259 4.88 -14.32 -1.85
CA GLU A 259 3.52 -14.04 -2.29
C GLU A 259 3.01 -12.72 -1.69
N ILE A 260 3.21 -12.53 -0.39
CA ILE A 260 2.83 -11.30 0.31
C ILE A 260 3.53 -10.08 -0.32
N TYR A 261 4.84 -10.17 -0.55
CA TYR A 261 5.62 -9.11 -1.15
C TYR A 261 5.12 -8.75 -2.56
N ARG A 262 4.86 -9.74 -3.40
CA ARG A 262 4.34 -9.51 -4.76
C ARG A 262 2.97 -8.86 -4.78
N LEU A 263 2.10 -9.16 -3.81
CA LEU A 263 0.76 -8.59 -3.72
C LEU A 263 0.77 -7.14 -3.20
N TYR A 264 1.66 -6.84 -2.25
CA TYR A 264 1.59 -5.60 -1.46
C TYR A 264 2.74 -4.62 -1.64
N SER A 265 3.79 -4.98 -2.38
CA SER A 265 4.95 -4.10 -2.61
C SER A 265 4.52 -2.71 -3.07
N ARG A 266 3.85 -2.58 -4.23
CA ARG A 266 3.46 -1.28 -4.81
C ARG A 266 2.26 -0.62 -4.11
N SER A 267 1.36 -1.43 -3.56
CA SER A 267 0.12 -0.93 -2.97
C SER A 267 0.30 -0.40 -1.55
N HIS A 268 1.15 -1.02 -0.75
CA HIS A 268 1.31 -0.73 0.68
C HIS A 268 2.77 -0.50 1.07
N PHE A 269 3.68 -1.45 0.80
CA PHE A 269 5.02 -1.40 1.38
C PHE A 269 5.82 -0.20 0.92
N VAL A 270 5.83 0.06 -0.37
CA VAL A 270 6.47 1.24 -0.95
C VAL A 270 5.97 2.53 -0.32
N LYS A 271 4.65 2.65 -0.20
CA LYS A 271 3.97 3.81 0.37
C LYS A 271 4.24 3.97 1.87
N GLY A 272 4.22 2.86 2.61
CA GLY A 272 4.51 2.81 4.04
C GLY A 272 5.95 3.18 4.33
N PHE A 273 6.92 2.69 3.54
CA PHE A 273 8.32 3.07 3.66
C PHE A 273 8.54 4.56 3.41
N GLU A 274 7.89 5.13 2.38
CA GLU A 274 7.94 6.57 2.11
C GLU A 274 7.43 7.37 3.32
N LEU A 275 6.27 7.01 3.89
CA LEU A 275 5.72 7.71 5.05
C LEU A 275 6.59 7.56 6.30
N VAL A 276 7.14 6.36 6.58
CA VAL A 276 8.06 6.16 7.71
C VAL A 276 9.32 7.01 7.55
N LEU A 277 9.91 7.06 6.35
CA LEU A 277 11.08 7.90 6.08
C LEU A 277 10.78 9.38 6.31
N LEU A 278 9.63 9.86 5.84
CA LEU A 278 9.20 11.24 6.06
C LEU A 278 8.97 11.54 7.55
N LEU A 279 8.37 10.61 8.30
CA LEU A 279 8.13 10.77 9.74
C LEU A 279 9.42 10.78 10.56
N ILE A 280 10.40 9.94 10.20
CA ILE A 280 11.73 9.91 10.84
C ILE A 280 12.45 11.23 10.61
N VAL A 281 12.44 11.73 9.37
CA VAL A 281 13.07 13.02 9.06
C VAL A 281 12.34 14.17 9.73
N TYR A 282 11.01 14.19 9.70
CA TYR A 282 10.22 15.20 10.40
C TYR A 282 10.56 15.23 11.90
N ASP A 283 10.68 14.08 12.56
CA ASP A 283 11.12 14.01 13.97
C ASP A 283 12.54 14.54 14.17
N LEU A 284 13.49 14.12 13.32
CA LEU A 284 14.91 14.50 13.43
C LEU A 284 15.11 16.03 13.47
N PHE A 285 14.48 16.76 12.55
CA PHE A 285 14.66 18.21 12.42
C PHE A 285 13.79 19.03 13.38
N ARG A 286 12.62 18.52 13.76
CA ARG A 286 11.69 19.21 14.67
C ARG A 286 12.12 19.18 16.14
N ARG A 287 12.88 18.15 16.56
CA ARG A 287 13.35 17.94 17.95
C ARG A 287 13.98 19.20 18.58
N SER A 288 14.50 20.12 17.78
CA SER A 288 15.12 21.35 18.27
C SER A 288 14.14 22.40 18.82
N TYR A 289 12.83 22.38 18.52
CA TYR A 289 11.97 23.54 18.82
C TYR A 289 10.50 23.27 19.20
N GLN A 290 10.00 22.03 19.09
CA GLN A 290 8.60 21.72 19.43
C GLN A 290 8.51 20.61 20.51
N SER A 291 7.45 20.62 21.32
CA SER A 291 7.24 19.67 22.43
C SER A 291 6.94 18.25 21.93
N SER A 292 7.52 17.22 22.55
CA SER A 292 7.37 15.81 22.12
C SER A 292 5.90 15.38 22.01
N MET A 293 5.06 15.81 22.96
CA MET A 293 3.64 15.47 23.00
C MET A 293 2.85 15.97 21.77
N ALA A 294 3.10 17.21 21.33
CA ALA A 294 2.43 17.76 20.15
C ALA A 294 2.77 16.99 18.87
N TYR A 295 4.00 16.49 18.74
CA TYR A 295 4.37 15.64 17.60
C TYR A 295 3.61 14.32 17.62
N VAL A 296 3.57 13.67 18.77
CA VAL A 296 2.88 12.38 18.90
C VAL A 296 1.40 12.56 18.56
N LEU A 297 0.74 13.58 19.10
CA LEU A 297 -0.66 13.84 18.80
C LEU A 297 -0.94 14.11 17.32
N ILE A 298 -0.08 14.85 16.63
CA ILE A 298 -0.25 15.18 15.21
C ILE A 298 0.05 13.97 14.30
N THR A 299 1.11 13.21 14.62
CA THR A 299 1.66 12.19 13.70
C THR A 299 1.26 10.76 14.04
N TYR A 300 0.66 10.51 15.21
CA TYR A 300 0.27 9.17 15.66
C TYR A 300 -0.58 8.41 14.62
N SER A 301 -1.55 9.09 14.00
CA SER A 301 -2.40 8.49 12.96
C SER A 301 -1.60 8.04 11.74
N ILE A 302 -0.61 8.84 11.32
CA ILE A 302 0.27 8.54 10.17
C ILE A 302 1.23 7.40 10.53
N TRP A 303 1.79 7.38 11.75
CA TRP A 303 2.58 6.26 12.25
C TRP A 303 1.78 4.96 12.27
N PHE A 304 0.57 5.01 12.82
CA PHE A 304 -0.33 3.86 12.88
C PHE A 304 -0.66 3.34 11.47
N MET A 305 -0.99 4.22 10.52
CA MET A 305 -1.25 3.86 9.13
C MET A 305 -0.03 3.23 8.46
N SER A 306 1.16 3.83 8.64
CA SER A 306 2.40 3.38 8.01
C SER A 306 2.83 2.00 8.51
N ILE A 307 2.81 1.79 9.83
CA ILE A 307 3.12 0.49 10.45
C ILE A 307 2.09 -0.56 10.01
N THR A 308 0.80 -0.19 9.97
CA THR A 308 -0.26 -1.07 9.51
C THR A 308 -0.03 -1.53 8.06
N TRP A 309 0.31 -0.61 7.14
CA TRP A 309 0.60 -0.96 5.75
C TRP A 309 1.80 -1.88 5.58
N LEU A 310 2.81 -1.77 6.45
CA LEU A 310 4.01 -2.61 6.42
C LEU A 310 3.77 -4.00 7.02
N PHE A 311 3.03 -4.10 8.14
CA PHE A 311 3.01 -5.33 8.95
C PHE A 311 1.67 -6.07 9.01
N ALA A 312 0.55 -5.46 8.63
CA ALA A 312 -0.74 -6.14 8.64
C ALA A 312 -0.77 -7.45 7.84
N PRO A 313 -0.14 -7.56 6.64
CA PRO A 313 -0.13 -8.81 5.91
C PRO A 313 0.49 -9.98 6.67
N PHE A 314 1.49 -9.73 7.51
CA PHE A 314 2.14 -10.76 8.31
C PHE A 314 1.34 -11.09 9.56
N LEU A 315 0.74 -10.08 10.20
CA LEU A 315 -0.15 -10.25 11.36
C LEU A 315 -1.39 -11.10 11.04
N PHE A 316 -1.97 -10.91 9.86
CA PHE A 316 -3.14 -11.67 9.40
C PHE A 316 -2.79 -12.93 8.58
N ASN A 317 -1.51 -13.34 8.53
CA ASN A 317 -1.07 -14.56 7.86
C ASN A 317 -1.02 -15.73 8.85
N PRO A 318 -1.76 -16.82 8.64
CA PRO A 318 -1.64 -18.02 9.46
C PRO A 318 -0.19 -18.53 9.50
N ALA A 319 0.29 -18.94 10.67
CA ALA A 319 1.68 -19.33 10.90
C ALA A 319 2.71 -18.29 10.41
N GLY A 320 2.34 -17.00 10.41
CA GLY A 320 3.19 -15.91 9.94
C GLY A 320 4.40 -15.64 10.84
N PHE A 321 4.36 -16.09 12.10
CA PHE A 321 5.46 -16.00 13.06
C PHE A 321 5.97 -17.38 13.49
N ASP A 322 5.78 -18.41 12.66
CA ASP A 322 6.39 -19.72 12.90
C ASP A 322 7.83 -19.74 12.36
N TRP A 323 8.80 -20.09 13.21
CA TRP A 323 10.22 -20.06 12.87
C TRP A 323 10.56 -20.96 11.68
N GLU A 324 9.97 -22.17 11.62
CA GLU A 324 10.25 -23.10 10.50
C GLU A 324 9.81 -22.50 9.16
N LYS A 325 8.62 -21.89 9.14
CA LYS A 325 8.08 -21.22 7.94
C LYS A 325 8.89 -20.00 7.54
N ILE A 326 9.31 -19.20 8.51
CA ILE A 326 10.14 -18.00 8.26
C ILE A 326 11.49 -18.38 7.65
N VAL A 327 12.14 -19.45 8.12
CA VAL A 327 13.40 -19.93 7.52
C VAL A 327 13.19 -20.36 6.06
N ASP A 328 12.10 -21.05 5.76
CA ASP A 328 11.78 -21.45 4.39
C ASP A 328 11.42 -20.24 3.50
N ASP A 329 10.71 -19.26 4.05
CA ASP A 329 10.41 -18.00 3.38
C ASP A 329 11.67 -17.21 3.02
N TRP A 330 12.68 -17.19 3.91
CA TRP A 330 13.97 -16.56 3.62
C TRP A 330 14.69 -17.23 2.44
N LYS A 331 14.69 -18.57 2.40
CA LYS A 331 15.27 -19.34 1.29
C LYS A 331 14.53 -19.03 -0.01
N ASN A 332 13.20 -19.02 0.04
CA ASN A 332 12.34 -18.74 -1.12
C ASN A 332 12.52 -17.31 -1.64
N LEU A 333 12.59 -16.31 -0.76
CA LEU A 333 12.86 -14.92 -1.10
C LEU A 333 14.21 -14.77 -1.82
N ASN A 334 15.26 -15.34 -1.24
CA ASN A 334 16.58 -15.33 -1.85
C ASN A 334 16.59 -16.02 -3.22
N LYS A 335 15.88 -17.14 -3.38
CA LYS A 335 15.75 -17.84 -4.66
C LYS A 335 15.03 -16.96 -5.69
N TRP A 336 13.86 -16.42 -5.33
CA TRP A 336 13.01 -15.60 -6.21
C TRP A 336 13.71 -14.33 -6.72
N ILE A 337 14.44 -13.62 -5.86
CA ILE A 337 15.19 -12.41 -6.24
C ILE A 337 16.38 -12.73 -7.17
N ARG A 338 16.93 -13.93 -7.06
CA ARG A 338 18.13 -14.34 -7.80
C ARG A 338 17.83 -14.95 -9.16
N GLN A 339 16.68 -15.60 -9.32
CA GLN A 339 16.35 -16.29 -10.56
C GLN A 339 16.19 -15.30 -11.72
N PRO A 340 16.92 -15.48 -12.84
CA PRO A 340 16.75 -14.65 -14.02
C PRO A 340 15.32 -14.79 -14.55
N GLY A 341 14.77 -13.68 -15.04
CA GLY A 341 13.48 -13.69 -15.73
C GLY A 341 13.63 -14.12 -17.19
N GLY A 342 12.50 -14.31 -17.85
CA GLY A 342 12.44 -14.71 -19.26
C GLY A 342 10.99 -14.77 -19.73
N ILE A 343 10.79 -14.86 -21.04
CA ILE A 343 9.47 -15.01 -21.66
C ILE A 343 8.86 -16.33 -21.18
N GLY A 344 7.64 -16.29 -20.65
CA GLY A 344 6.92 -17.48 -20.15
C GLY A 344 7.27 -17.91 -18.73
N ILE A 345 8.23 -17.26 -18.04
CA ILE A 345 8.50 -17.56 -16.63
C ILE A 345 7.41 -16.91 -15.77
N GLN A 346 6.76 -17.71 -14.93
CA GLN A 346 5.72 -17.24 -14.02
C GLN A 346 6.26 -16.27 -12.94
N GLN A 347 5.42 -15.33 -12.51
CA GLN A 347 5.75 -14.26 -11.56
C GLN A 347 6.17 -14.76 -10.16
N ASP A 348 5.75 -15.95 -9.79
CA ASP A 348 6.09 -16.63 -8.53
C ASP A 348 7.50 -17.19 -8.52
N LYS A 349 8.10 -17.41 -9.69
CA LYS A 349 9.44 -18.01 -9.80
C LYS A 349 10.54 -16.95 -9.89
N SER A 350 10.31 -15.85 -10.60
CA SER A 350 11.33 -14.81 -10.79
C SER A 350 10.85 -13.40 -10.45
N TRP A 351 11.67 -12.67 -9.69
CA TRP A 351 11.49 -11.25 -9.41
C TRP A 351 11.42 -10.42 -10.69
N GLN A 352 12.23 -10.74 -11.70
CA GLN A 352 12.26 -9.97 -12.94
C GLN A 352 10.96 -10.11 -13.75
N SER A 353 10.36 -11.31 -13.78
CA SER A 353 9.06 -11.53 -14.42
C SER A 353 7.96 -10.74 -13.70
N TRP A 354 7.91 -10.83 -12.37
CA TRP A 354 6.97 -10.06 -11.56
C TRP A 354 7.15 -8.54 -11.75
N TRP A 355 8.38 -8.04 -11.74
CA TRP A 355 8.68 -6.62 -11.90
C TRP A 355 8.16 -6.07 -13.23
N ASN A 356 8.43 -6.79 -14.32
CA ASN A 356 8.00 -6.41 -15.66
C ASN A 356 6.47 -6.39 -15.77
N ASP A 357 5.81 -7.39 -15.19
CA ASP A 357 4.34 -7.53 -15.21
C ASP A 357 3.64 -6.49 -14.34
N GLU A 358 4.18 -6.19 -13.16
CA GLU A 358 3.61 -5.19 -12.26
C GLU A 358 3.63 -3.79 -12.91
N GLN A 359 4.64 -3.51 -13.74
CA GLN A 359 4.81 -2.24 -14.47
C GLN A 359 4.26 -2.22 -15.89
N ALA A 360 3.68 -3.32 -16.38
CA ALA A 360 3.20 -3.42 -17.76
C ALA A 360 2.19 -2.31 -18.13
N HIS A 361 1.39 -1.86 -17.17
CA HIS A 361 0.43 -0.76 -17.33
C HIS A 361 1.07 0.58 -17.75
N LEU A 362 2.33 0.84 -17.38
CA LEU A 362 3.01 2.09 -17.76
C LEU A 362 3.34 2.13 -19.26
N CYS A 363 3.48 0.97 -19.91
CA CYS A 363 3.71 0.90 -21.36
C CYS A 363 2.48 1.34 -22.16
N GLY A 364 1.28 1.02 -21.68
CA GLY A 364 0.01 1.42 -22.30
C GLY A 364 -0.49 2.80 -21.87
N SER A 365 0.23 3.50 -20.99
CA SER A 365 -0.22 4.76 -20.39
C SER A 365 -0.07 5.95 -21.35
N GLY A 366 -1.09 6.82 -21.37
CA GLY A 366 -1.05 8.10 -22.09
C GLY A 366 0.10 9.02 -21.64
N LEU A 367 0.50 9.97 -22.50
CA LEU A 367 1.59 10.91 -22.22
C LEU A 367 1.32 11.75 -20.96
N GLY A 368 0.09 12.24 -20.78
CA GLY A 368 -0.28 13.06 -19.61
C GLY A 368 -0.10 12.32 -18.29
N ALA A 369 -0.55 11.06 -18.21
CA ALA A 369 -0.37 10.24 -17.01
C ALA A 369 1.11 9.94 -16.70
N ARG A 370 1.94 9.75 -17.74
CA ARG A 370 3.40 9.60 -17.56
C ARG A 370 4.07 10.88 -17.07
N LEU A 371 3.68 12.04 -17.62
CA LEU A 371 4.17 13.34 -17.14
C LEU A 371 3.75 13.58 -15.68
N PHE A 372 2.54 13.19 -15.32
CA PHE A 372 2.06 13.29 -13.94
C PHE A 372 2.88 12.42 -12.97
N GLU A 373 3.23 11.19 -13.35
CA GLU A 373 4.12 10.33 -12.54
C GLU A 373 5.54 10.93 -12.37
N ILE A 374 6.08 11.54 -13.43
CA ILE A 374 7.37 12.24 -13.37
C ILE A 374 7.28 13.45 -12.43
N LEU A 375 6.21 14.24 -12.54
CA LEU A 375 5.95 15.40 -11.67
C LEU A 375 5.79 14.98 -10.22
N LEU A 376 5.06 13.90 -9.94
CA LEU A 376 4.95 13.35 -8.61
C LEU A 376 6.31 12.89 -8.09
N SER A 377 7.14 12.25 -8.92
CA SER A 377 8.48 11.80 -8.56
C SER A 377 9.44 12.97 -8.28
N ALA A 378 9.16 14.17 -8.81
CA ALA A 378 9.97 15.36 -8.58
C ALA A 378 10.11 15.72 -7.09
N ARG A 379 9.13 15.32 -6.25
CA ARG A 379 9.14 15.54 -4.80
C ARG A 379 10.37 14.97 -4.10
N PHE A 380 10.94 13.87 -4.60
CA PHE A 380 12.12 13.25 -3.99
C PHE A 380 13.39 14.10 -4.17
N PHE A 381 13.47 14.89 -5.25
CA PHE A 381 14.60 15.80 -5.47
C PHE A 381 14.48 17.07 -4.66
N MET A 382 13.26 17.60 -4.48
CA MET A 382 13.01 18.72 -3.55
C MET A 382 13.31 18.31 -2.11
N TYR A 383 12.92 17.09 -1.73
CA TYR A 383 13.25 16.50 -0.44
C TYR A 383 14.77 16.40 -0.20
N GLN A 384 15.52 15.92 -1.19
CA GLN A 384 16.99 15.88 -1.13
C GLN A 384 17.60 17.26 -0.97
N TYR A 385 17.14 18.22 -1.78
CA TYR A 385 17.61 19.60 -1.71
C TYR A 385 17.45 20.17 -0.30
N GLY A 386 16.27 19.98 0.30
CA GLY A 386 16.00 20.40 1.67
C GLY A 386 16.92 19.76 2.70
N LEU A 387 17.27 18.48 2.55
CA LEU A 387 18.19 17.80 3.48
C LEU A 387 19.66 18.19 3.29
N VAL A 388 20.11 18.29 2.04
CA VAL A 388 21.49 18.69 1.71
C VAL A 388 21.78 20.10 2.23
N TYR A 389 20.77 20.98 2.25
CA TYR A 389 20.89 22.32 2.79
C TYR A 389 21.23 22.38 4.30
N HIS A 390 20.90 21.33 5.05
CA HIS A 390 21.17 21.23 6.50
C HIS A 390 22.38 20.36 6.85
N LEU A 391 23.19 19.93 5.87
CA LEU A 391 24.40 19.16 6.14
C LEU A 391 25.50 20.06 6.72
N ASP A 392 26.11 19.63 7.83
CA ASP A 392 27.18 20.38 8.50
C ASP A 392 28.48 20.37 7.66
N ILE A 393 28.68 19.33 6.83
CA ILE A 393 29.79 19.22 5.85
C ILE A 393 29.91 20.42 4.91
N SER A 394 28.83 21.18 4.72
CA SER A 394 28.80 22.34 3.83
C SER A 394 29.45 23.59 4.43
N GLN A 395 29.91 23.55 5.69
CA GLN A 395 30.55 24.66 6.42
C GLN A 395 29.80 26.00 6.23
N LYS A 396 28.46 25.96 6.36
CA LYS A 396 27.51 27.07 6.14
C LYS A 396 27.36 27.59 4.70
N SER A 397 28.13 27.09 3.73
CA SER A 397 27.92 27.42 2.32
C SER A 397 26.59 26.83 1.85
N LYS A 398 25.69 27.67 1.36
CA LYS A 398 24.31 27.28 0.96
C LYS A 398 24.12 27.34 -0.55
N ASN A 399 25.22 27.17 -1.29
CA ASN A 399 25.23 27.31 -2.73
C ASN A 399 24.57 26.11 -3.41
N VAL A 400 23.87 26.36 -4.51
CA VAL A 400 23.30 25.32 -5.39
C VAL A 400 24.36 24.32 -5.85
N LEU A 401 25.63 24.72 -5.88
CA LEU A 401 26.77 23.86 -6.18
C LEU A 401 26.85 22.63 -5.25
N VAL A 402 26.54 22.76 -3.96
CA VAL A 402 26.58 21.65 -2.99
C VAL A 402 25.51 20.62 -3.32
N TYR A 403 24.32 21.09 -3.73
CA TYR A 403 23.27 20.21 -4.24
C TYR A 403 23.72 19.48 -5.51
N ILE A 404 24.32 20.17 -6.48
CA ILE A 404 24.87 19.54 -7.69
C ILE A 404 25.94 18.50 -7.33
N LEU A 405 26.83 18.81 -6.39
CA LEU A 405 27.87 17.88 -5.93
C LEU A 405 27.27 16.62 -5.29
N SER A 406 26.13 16.74 -4.60
CA SER A 406 25.44 15.58 -4.00
C SER A 406 24.96 14.55 -5.04
N TRP A 407 24.78 14.94 -6.31
CA TRP A 407 24.46 14.00 -7.39
C TRP A 407 25.64 13.08 -7.75
N PHE A 408 26.88 13.50 -7.53
CA PHE A 408 28.04 12.61 -7.71
C PHE A 408 28.03 11.47 -6.68
N VAL A 409 27.53 11.70 -5.47
CA VAL A 409 27.38 10.65 -4.46
C VAL A 409 26.37 9.61 -4.92
N ILE A 410 25.23 10.06 -5.46
CA ILE A 410 24.21 9.18 -6.05
C ILE A 410 24.83 8.33 -7.18
N LEU A 411 25.57 8.97 -8.08
CA LEU A 411 26.26 8.27 -9.17
C LEU A 411 27.27 7.24 -8.64
N ALA A 412 28.06 7.58 -7.62
CA ALA A 412 29.02 6.68 -7.00
C ALA A 412 28.33 5.47 -6.36
N VAL A 413 27.23 5.66 -5.63
CA VAL A 413 26.43 4.58 -5.05
C VAL A 413 25.87 3.67 -6.16
N PHE A 414 25.40 4.23 -7.26
CA PHE A 414 24.92 3.45 -8.40
C PHE A 414 26.02 2.63 -9.08
N LEU A 415 27.19 3.23 -9.31
CA LEU A 415 28.34 2.52 -9.86
C LEU A 415 28.77 1.38 -8.94
N LEU A 416 28.72 1.59 -7.63
CA LEU A 416 29.02 0.57 -6.63
C LEU A 416 28.03 -0.61 -6.68
N VAL A 417 26.72 -0.32 -6.72
CA VAL A 417 25.68 -1.37 -6.87
C VAL A 417 25.88 -2.16 -8.16
N LYS A 418 26.21 -1.48 -9.27
CA LYS A 418 26.51 -2.15 -10.53
C LYS A 418 27.76 -3.01 -10.45
N ALA A 419 28.85 -2.50 -9.87
CA ALA A 419 30.10 -3.25 -9.70
C ALA A 419 29.87 -4.53 -8.90
N VAL A 420 29.08 -4.46 -7.81
CA VAL A 420 28.68 -5.65 -7.03
C VAL A 420 27.88 -6.63 -7.88
N ASN A 421 26.95 -6.16 -8.71
CA ASN A 421 26.15 -7.05 -9.56
C ASN A 421 26.98 -7.69 -10.69
N MET A 422 27.90 -6.96 -11.30
CA MET A 422 28.81 -7.49 -12.32
C MET A 422 29.78 -8.51 -11.72
N GLY A 423 30.43 -8.16 -10.62
CA GLY A 423 31.32 -9.08 -9.89
C GLY A 423 30.56 -10.33 -9.42
N ARG A 424 29.27 -10.22 -9.10
CA ARG A 424 28.43 -11.37 -8.83
C ARG A 424 28.25 -12.27 -10.06
N GLN A 425 27.93 -11.70 -11.22
CA GLN A 425 27.73 -12.49 -12.44
C GLN A 425 29.01 -13.20 -12.89
N GLN A 426 30.17 -12.55 -12.73
CA GLN A 426 31.47 -13.11 -13.14
C GLN A 426 32.06 -14.10 -12.13
N PHE A 427 32.02 -13.79 -10.83
CA PHE A 427 32.74 -14.57 -9.81
C PHE A 427 31.85 -15.53 -9.01
N SER A 428 30.53 -15.28 -8.90
CA SER A 428 29.68 -16.08 -7.99
C SER A 428 29.42 -17.51 -8.46
N THR A 429 29.53 -17.81 -9.75
CA THR A 429 29.28 -19.14 -10.32
C THR A 429 30.52 -20.03 -10.27
N ASN A 430 31.72 -19.45 -10.40
CA ASN A 430 32.96 -20.22 -10.55
C ASN A 430 33.90 -20.09 -9.34
N PHE A 431 33.88 -18.95 -8.61
CA PHE A 431 34.86 -18.65 -7.55
C PHE A 431 34.22 -17.92 -6.34
N HIS A 432 33.59 -18.68 -5.43
CA HIS A 432 32.95 -18.12 -4.24
C HIS A 432 33.90 -17.31 -3.33
N LEU A 433 35.17 -17.74 -3.19
CA LEU A 433 36.17 -17.04 -2.39
C LEU A 433 36.52 -15.67 -3.01
N ALA A 434 36.79 -15.63 -4.31
CA ALA A 434 37.11 -14.40 -5.04
C ALA A 434 35.97 -13.37 -4.92
N PHE A 435 34.71 -13.81 -4.99
CA PHE A 435 33.57 -12.92 -4.79
C PHE A 435 33.49 -12.37 -3.36
N ARG A 436 33.83 -13.16 -2.33
CA ARG A 436 33.88 -12.68 -0.93
C ARG A 436 35.00 -11.66 -0.74
N LEU A 437 36.19 -11.92 -1.30
CA LEU A 437 37.32 -11.00 -1.27
C LEU A 437 37.00 -9.69 -2.01
N PHE A 438 36.38 -9.77 -3.18
CA PHE A 438 35.93 -8.60 -3.93
C PHE A 438 34.95 -7.73 -3.11
N LYS A 439 34.00 -8.35 -2.41
CA LYS A 439 33.10 -7.64 -1.49
C LYS A 439 33.83 -7.00 -0.32
N ALA A 440 34.78 -7.72 0.28
CA ALA A 440 35.57 -7.20 1.39
C ALA A 440 36.41 -5.99 0.94
N PHE A 441 37.06 -6.07 -0.22
CA PHE A 441 37.82 -4.96 -0.80
C PHE A 441 36.92 -3.75 -1.07
N LEU A 442 35.75 -3.96 -1.68
CA LEU A 442 34.78 -2.89 -1.92
C LEU A 442 34.29 -2.26 -0.61
N PHE A 443 34.04 -3.06 0.42
CA PHE A 443 33.64 -2.57 1.74
C PHE A 443 34.75 -1.72 2.39
N ILE A 444 35.99 -2.18 2.35
CA ILE A 444 37.15 -1.43 2.87
C ILE A 444 37.35 -0.14 2.08
N ALA A 445 37.20 -0.16 0.76
CA ALA A 445 37.30 1.03 -0.08
C ALA A 445 36.24 2.08 0.30
N VAL A 446 34.98 1.67 0.52
CA VAL A 446 33.92 2.58 1.00
C VAL A 446 34.24 3.13 2.38
N LEU A 447 34.72 2.28 3.30
CA LEU A 447 35.09 2.72 4.64
C LEU A 447 36.24 3.73 4.61
N ALA A 448 37.25 3.50 3.78
CA ALA A 448 38.36 4.41 3.56
C ALA A 448 37.88 5.77 3.02
N ILE A 449 36.96 5.78 2.06
CA ILE A 449 36.36 7.02 1.54
C ILE A 449 35.61 7.78 2.65
N ILE A 450 34.84 7.09 3.49
CA ILE A 450 34.13 7.72 4.61
C ILE A 450 35.12 8.31 5.63
N ILE A 451 36.19 7.59 5.95
CA ILE A 451 37.24 8.07 6.87
C ILE A 451 37.93 9.32 6.30
N ILE A 452 38.28 9.31 5.01
CA ILE A 452 38.89 10.47 4.33
C ILE A 452 37.93 11.67 4.35
N LEU A 453 36.64 11.46 4.02
CA LEU A 453 35.63 12.51 4.08
C LEU A 453 35.43 13.04 5.51
N SER A 454 35.53 12.18 6.52
CA SER A 454 35.46 12.57 7.92
C SER A 454 36.67 13.40 8.35
N SER A 455 37.87 13.07 7.89
CA SER A 455 39.10 13.82 8.22
C SER A 455 39.28 15.12 7.44
N VAL A 456 38.79 15.18 6.19
CA VAL A 456 39.00 16.33 5.29
C VAL A 456 37.84 17.32 5.36
N CYS A 457 36.61 16.82 5.52
CA CYS A 457 35.39 17.63 5.45
C CYS A 457 34.64 17.72 6.79
N ASP A 458 35.23 17.25 7.89
CA ASP A 458 34.61 17.22 9.22
C ASP A 458 33.21 16.55 9.22
N LEU A 459 33.05 15.46 8.46
CA LEU A 459 31.77 14.74 8.36
C LEU A 459 31.30 14.25 9.74
N SER A 460 30.17 14.78 10.20
CA SER A 460 29.52 14.36 11.44
C SER A 460 28.78 13.03 11.28
N MET A 461 28.63 12.27 12.38
CA MET A 461 27.75 11.09 12.41
C MET A 461 26.30 11.43 12.06
N LYS A 462 25.85 12.66 12.37
CA LYS A 462 24.52 13.15 11.97
C LYS A 462 24.44 13.34 10.45
N ASP A 463 25.48 13.87 9.83
CA ASP A 463 25.53 14.05 8.38
C ASP A 463 25.47 12.73 7.64
N LEU A 464 26.11 11.67 8.16
CA LEU A 464 26.04 10.33 7.56
C LEU A 464 24.60 9.81 7.54
N ILE A 465 23.86 9.96 8.66
CA ILE A 465 22.45 9.56 8.75
C ILE A 465 21.59 10.41 7.79
N VAL A 466 21.77 11.73 7.77
CA VAL A 466 21.03 12.63 6.88
C VAL A 466 21.32 12.33 5.41
N CYS A 467 22.57 12.00 5.06
CA CYS A 467 22.95 11.57 3.72
C CYS A 467 22.25 10.27 3.31
N CYS A 468 22.21 9.26 4.17
CA CYS A 468 21.45 8.03 3.90
C CYS A 468 19.96 8.35 3.68
N LEU A 469 19.37 9.19 4.52
CA LEU A 469 17.97 9.60 4.42
C LEU A 469 17.70 10.45 3.18
N ALA A 470 18.65 11.23 2.68
CA ALA A 470 18.52 12.02 1.45
C ALA A 470 18.71 11.19 0.18
N PHE A 471 19.69 10.28 0.16
CA PHE A 471 20.06 9.53 -1.04
C PHE A 471 19.17 8.30 -1.31
N LEU A 472 18.57 7.70 -0.27
CA LEU A 472 17.66 6.58 -0.47
C LEU A 472 16.39 6.99 -1.25
N PRO A 473 15.65 8.06 -0.89
CA PRO A 473 14.46 8.47 -1.63
C PRO A 473 14.76 9.05 -3.01
N THR A 474 15.95 9.60 -3.24
CA THR A 474 16.33 10.14 -4.57
C THR A 474 16.61 9.05 -5.56
N GLY A 475 17.36 8.01 -5.16
CA GLY A 475 17.53 6.84 -6.01
C GLY A 475 16.19 6.14 -6.28
N TRP A 476 15.26 6.19 -5.32
CA TRP A 476 13.88 5.78 -5.54
C TRP A 476 13.18 6.63 -6.62
N GLY A 477 13.24 7.96 -6.51
CA GLY A 477 12.67 8.89 -7.49
C GLY A 477 13.21 8.67 -8.90
N LEU A 478 14.52 8.38 -9.03
CA LEU A 478 15.14 8.04 -10.31
C LEU A 478 14.60 6.72 -10.90
N ILE A 479 14.34 5.72 -10.07
CA ILE A 479 13.68 4.48 -10.52
C ILE A 479 12.28 4.79 -11.04
N LEU A 480 11.48 5.61 -10.34
CA LEU A 480 10.11 5.95 -10.76
C LEU A 480 10.09 6.72 -12.08
N ILE A 481 11.00 7.69 -12.26
CA ILE A 481 11.14 8.42 -13.54
C ILE A 481 11.52 7.44 -14.66
N ALA A 482 12.48 6.55 -14.42
CA ALA A 482 12.87 5.56 -15.42
C ALA A 482 11.72 4.59 -15.75
N GLN A 483 10.88 4.21 -14.77
CA GLN A 483 9.68 3.41 -15.01
C GLN A 483 8.65 4.15 -15.88
N ALA A 484 8.39 5.42 -15.59
CA ALA A 484 7.49 6.24 -16.39
C ALA A 484 8.01 6.46 -17.83
N ALA A 485 9.33 6.53 -17.98
CA ALA A 485 10.03 6.64 -19.26
C ALA A 485 10.25 5.30 -19.99
N ARG A 486 9.84 4.15 -19.39
CA ARG A 486 10.10 2.79 -19.89
C ARG A 486 9.92 2.64 -21.41
N PRO A 487 8.81 3.10 -22.04
CA PRO A 487 8.60 2.89 -23.48
C PRO A 487 9.69 3.46 -24.39
N LYS A 488 10.46 4.45 -23.91
CA LYS A 488 11.55 5.06 -24.68
C LYS A 488 12.93 4.50 -24.33
N ILE A 489 13.10 3.93 -23.13
CA ILE A 489 14.42 3.54 -22.62
C ILE A 489 14.61 2.02 -22.54
N GLU A 490 13.56 1.21 -22.77
CA GLU A 490 13.56 -0.25 -22.56
C GLU A 490 14.69 -0.99 -23.31
N GLU A 491 15.02 -0.56 -24.53
CA GLU A 491 16.10 -1.13 -25.35
C GLU A 491 17.49 -0.55 -25.04
N THR A 492 17.56 0.52 -24.24
CA THR A 492 18.82 1.18 -23.93
C THR A 492 19.53 0.51 -22.75
N GLY A 493 20.85 0.72 -22.65
CA GLY A 493 21.61 0.31 -21.47
C GLY A 493 20.99 0.84 -20.17
N LEU A 494 20.41 2.05 -20.16
CA LEU A 494 19.80 2.68 -19.00
C LEU A 494 18.74 1.80 -18.33
N TRP A 495 17.90 1.10 -19.10
CA TRP A 495 16.89 0.21 -18.53
C TRP A 495 17.52 -0.99 -17.80
N HIS A 496 18.61 -1.53 -18.35
CA HIS A 496 19.39 -2.56 -17.66
C HIS A 496 19.93 -2.03 -16.32
N PHE A 497 20.44 -0.79 -16.28
CA PHE A 497 20.88 -0.17 -15.03
C PHE A 497 19.74 0.00 -14.04
N THR A 498 18.61 0.58 -14.46
CA THR A 498 17.41 0.77 -13.62
C THR A 498 16.94 -0.56 -13.03
N ARG A 499 16.96 -1.64 -13.82
CA ARG A 499 16.57 -2.98 -13.36
C ARG A 499 17.46 -3.49 -12.23
N VAL A 500 18.77 -3.30 -12.34
CA VAL A 500 19.72 -3.73 -11.28
C VAL A 500 19.48 -2.94 -10.01
N LEU A 501 19.28 -1.62 -10.14
CA LEU A 501 19.02 -0.75 -9.01
C LEU A 501 17.69 -1.07 -8.33
N ALA A 502 16.61 -1.22 -9.09
CA ALA A 502 15.31 -1.62 -8.59
C ALA A 502 15.35 -2.94 -7.82
N ARG A 503 16.13 -3.92 -8.30
CA ARG A 503 16.33 -5.19 -7.61
C ARG A 503 16.99 -4.99 -6.25
N ALA A 504 17.98 -4.09 -6.16
CA ALA A 504 18.64 -3.78 -4.90
C ALA A 504 17.70 -3.11 -3.90
N TYR A 505 16.85 -2.17 -4.36
CA TYR A 505 15.83 -1.53 -3.55
C TYR A 505 14.78 -2.54 -3.04
N ASP A 506 14.24 -3.39 -3.92
CA ASP A 506 13.25 -4.39 -3.52
C ASP A 506 13.85 -5.44 -2.58
N TYR A 507 15.11 -5.84 -2.79
CA TYR A 507 15.83 -6.69 -1.85
C TYR A 507 16.01 -6.00 -0.49
N GLY A 508 16.48 -4.75 -0.47
CA GLY A 508 16.66 -3.98 0.77
C GLY A 508 15.35 -3.82 1.55
N MET A 509 14.27 -3.40 0.89
CA MET A 509 12.94 -3.33 1.48
C MET A 509 12.47 -4.68 2.03
N SER A 510 12.69 -5.77 1.30
CA SER A 510 12.33 -7.11 1.74
C SER A 510 13.07 -7.49 3.02
N VAL A 511 14.37 -7.19 3.12
CA VAL A 511 15.16 -7.44 4.33
C VAL A 511 14.67 -6.61 5.51
N VAL A 512 14.37 -5.32 5.30
CA VAL A 512 13.86 -4.44 6.36
C VAL A 512 12.50 -4.90 6.87
N LEU A 513 11.62 -5.43 6.01
CA LEU A 513 10.35 -6.03 6.43
C LEU A 513 10.56 -7.38 7.14
N PHE A 514 11.47 -8.20 6.62
CA PHE A 514 11.69 -9.56 7.11
C PHE A 514 12.35 -9.58 8.50
N ALA A 515 13.29 -8.67 8.78
CA ALA A 515 14.05 -8.69 10.03
C ALA A 515 13.16 -8.56 11.29
N PRO A 516 12.22 -7.61 11.40
CA PRO A 516 11.30 -7.55 12.54
C PRO A 516 10.41 -8.79 12.63
N VAL A 517 9.92 -9.31 11.50
CA VAL A 517 9.08 -10.52 11.48
C VAL A 517 9.87 -11.73 11.98
N ALA A 518 11.13 -11.88 11.59
CA ALA A 518 12.01 -12.96 12.04
C ALA A 518 12.33 -12.86 13.55
N VAL A 519 12.57 -11.64 14.06
CA VAL A 519 12.76 -11.42 15.50
C VAL A 519 11.51 -11.79 16.29
N LEU A 520 10.32 -11.39 15.81
CA LEU A 520 9.05 -11.73 16.47
C LEU A 520 8.74 -13.24 16.37
N ALA A 521 9.11 -13.89 15.27
CA ALA A 521 8.93 -15.33 15.09
C ALA A 521 9.80 -16.18 16.04
N TRP A 522 10.89 -15.61 16.56
CA TRP A 522 11.72 -16.30 17.55
C TRP A 522 11.02 -16.39 18.91
N LEU A 523 10.01 -15.55 19.17
CA LEU A 523 9.24 -15.55 20.40
C LEU A 523 7.99 -16.45 20.26
N PRO A 524 7.95 -17.65 20.89
CA PRO A 524 6.85 -18.61 20.70
C PRO A 524 5.49 -18.07 21.16
N VAL A 525 5.48 -17.13 22.12
CA VAL A 525 4.27 -16.46 22.62
C VAL A 525 3.53 -15.72 21.50
N ILE A 526 4.26 -15.13 20.56
CA ILE A 526 3.67 -14.32 19.48
C ILE A 526 2.92 -15.21 18.49
N SER A 527 3.50 -16.36 18.13
CA SER A 527 2.85 -17.35 17.26
C SER A 527 1.57 -17.92 17.89
N ALA A 528 1.62 -18.22 19.20
CA ALA A 528 0.44 -18.67 19.94
C ALA A 528 -0.65 -17.59 20.01
N PHE A 529 -0.26 -16.34 20.28
CA PHE A 529 -1.18 -15.20 20.31
C PHE A 529 -1.83 -14.96 18.94
N GLN A 530 -1.05 -14.96 17.86
CA GLN A 530 -1.55 -14.81 16.49
C GLN A 530 -2.59 -15.89 16.16
N THR A 531 -2.29 -17.15 16.47
CA THR A 531 -3.20 -18.27 16.18
C THR A 531 -4.51 -18.12 16.95
N ARG A 532 -4.44 -17.77 18.23
CA ARG A 532 -5.63 -17.57 19.07
C ARG A 532 -6.49 -16.41 18.59
N PHE A 533 -5.86 -15.33 18.15
CA PHE A 533 -6.53 -14.17 17.60
C PHE A 533 -7.23 -14.49 16.26
N LEU A 534 -6.52 -15.08 15.30
CA LEU A 534 -7.07 -15.36 13.95
C LEU A 534 -8.19 -16.38 13.96
N PHE A 535 -8.18 -17.31 14.91
CA PHE A 535 -9.13 -18.42 14.95
C PHE A 535 -9.97 -18.46 16.23
N ASN A 536 -10.19 -17.31 16.87
CA ASN A 536 -10.89 -17.22 18.15
C ASN A 536 -12.27 -17.91 18.13
N GLU A 537 -13.06 -17.73 17.07
CA GLU A 537 -14.36 -18.41 16.94
C GLU A 537 -14.24 -19.93 16.82
N ALA A 538 -13.19 -20.44 16.16
CA ALA A 538 -12.97 -21.87 16.04
C ALA A 538 -12.53 -22.48 17.38
N PHE A 539 -11.72 -21.77 18.17
CA PHE A 539 -11.43 -22.14 19.55
C PHE A 539 -12.70 -22.13 20.43
N ASN A 540 -13.57 -21.12 20.29
CA ASN A 540 -14.85 -21.07 21.01
C ASN A 540 -15.79 -22.24 20.62
N ARG A 541 -15.65 -22.77 19.40
CA ARG A 541 -16.36 -23.97 18.91
C ARG A 541 -15.61 -25.28 19.22
N HIS A 542 -14.57 -25.26 20.03
CA HIS A 542 -13.77 -26.43 20.44
C HIS A 542 -13.09 -27.18 19.27
N LEU A 543 -12.83 -26.50 18.15
CA LEU A 543 -12.12 -27.08 17.01
C LEU A 543 -10.61 -27.16 17.30
N GLN A 544 -9.99 -28.32 17.04
CA GLN A 544 -8.54 -28.48 17.12
C GLN A 544 -7.87 -27.96 15.84
N ILE A 545 -7.25 -26.78 15.92
CA ILE A 545 -6.70 -26.05 14.77
C ILE A 545 -5.25 -26.40 14.49
N GLN A 546 -4.50 -26.75 15.55
CA GLN A 546 -3.07 -27.08 15.44
C GLN A 546 -2.79 -28.26 14.48
N PRO A 547 -3.56 -29.37 14.48
CA PRO A 547 -3.36 -30.45 13.50
C PRO A 547 -3.60 -30.01 12.05
N ILE A 548 -4.51 -29.04 11.84
CA ILE A 548 -4.84 -28.51 10.51
C ILE A 548 -3.71 -27.61 9.99
N LEU A 549 -3.14 -26.77 10.87
CA LEU A 549 -2.02 -25.88 10.55
C LEU A 549 -0.71 -26.63 10.30
N ALA A 550 -0.46 -27.72 11.05
CA ALA A 550 0.73 -28.56 10.88
C ALA A 550 0.76 -29.27 9.51
N GLY A 551 -0.40 -29.51 8.90
CA GLY A 551 -0.54 -30.24 7.64
C GLY A 551 -0.17 -31.72 7.75
N LYS A 552 -0.50 -32.52 6.73
CA LYS A 552 0.04 -33.89 6.63
C LYS A 552 1.55 -33.80 6.40
N LYS A 553 2.37 -34.23 7.36
CA LYS A 553 3.77 -34.62 7.07
C LYS A 553 3.71 -35.71 6.01
N THR A 554 4.06 -35.39 4.77
CA THR A 554 4.37 -36.42 3.76
C THR A 554 5.50 -37.23 4.35
N LYS A 555 5.22 -38.47 4.75
CA LYS A 555 6.27 -39.46 5.03
C LYS A 555 7.10 -39.52 3.75
N GLN A 556 8.32 -38.99 3.79
CA GLN A 556 9.34 -39.39 2.84
C GLN A 556 9.65 -40.85 3.19
N THR A 557 8.98 -41.76 2.48
CA THR A 557 9.44 -43.15 2.32
C THR A 557 10.57 -43.17 1.32
#